data_AF-A0A090BVA7-F1
#
_entry.id   AF-A0A090BVA7-F1
#
_cell.length_a   1.000
_cell.length_b   1.000
_cell.length_c   1.000
_cell.angle_alpha   90.00
_cell.angle_beta   90.00
_cell.angle_gamma   90.00
#
_symmetry.space_group_name_H-M   'P 1'
#
loop_
_entity.id
_entity.type
_entity.pdbx_description
1 polymer ?
#
loop_
_entity_poly.entity_id
_entity_poly.type
_entity_poly.pdbx_seq_one_letter_code
_entity_poly.pdbx_strand_id
1 'polypeptide(L)'
;MPAHPLTRRPVKTVLKTTPLLRDQALLTLGFQTGFRISELLSLTVGEVADSYGQVKSVLTVAKSRMKGKQFSRTVKLNSDTQRVLSKLVKKLK
;
A
#
# COMPACT_ATOMS: atom_id res chain seq x y z
N MET A 1 -28.14 -0.65 4.88
CA MET A 1 -27.52 0.69 4.93
C MET A 1 -26.44 0.77 3.86
N PRO A 2 -26.40 1.80 3.00
CA PRO A 2 -25.35 1.95 2.00
C PRO A 2 -24.01 2.31 2.66
N ALA A 3 -22.91 1.82 2.09
CA ALA A 3 -21.56 2.17 2.53
C ALA A 3 -21.24 3.60 2.09
N HIS A 4 -20.94 4.48 3.04
CA HIS A 4 -20.55 5.87 2.76
C HIS A 4 -19.03 5.98 2.67
N PRO A 5 -18.49 6.64 1.63
CA PRO A 5 -17.04 6.80 1.50
C PRO A 5 -16.46 7.69 2.61
N LEU A 6 -15.30 7.29 3.13
CA LEU A 6 -14.59 8.05 4.14
C LEU A 6 -14.05 9.36 3.56
N THR A 7 -14.28 10.47 4.27
CA THR A 7 -13.67 11.76 3.92
C THR A 7 -12.23 11.86 4.46
N ARG A 8 -11.47 12.85 4.00
CA ARG A 8 -10.04 13.02 4.34
C ARG A 8 -9.76 13.10 5.85
N ARG A 9 -10.67 13.70 6.62
CA ARG A 9 -10.51 13.88 8.08
C ARG A 9 -10.54 12.52 8.81
N PRO A 10 -11.60 11.69 8.69
CA PRO A 10 -11.63 10.32 9.21
C PRO A 10 -10.43 9.47 8.81
N VAL A 11 -10.00 9.52 7.54
CA VAL A 11 -8.84 8.74 7.07
C VAL A 11 -7.58 9.11 7.86
N LYS A 12 -7.30 10.40 8.05
CA LYS A 12 -6.16 10.87 8.85
C LYS A 12 -6.28 10.44 10.31
N THR A 13 -7.49 10.45 10.88
CA THR A 13 -7.71 9.99 12.25
C THR A 13 -7.36 8.51 12.39
N VAL A 14 -7.88 7.65 11.51
CA VAL A 14 -7.59 6.20 11.51
C VAL A 14 -6.10 5.93 11.38
N LEU A 15 -5.42 6.63 10.45
CA LEU A 15 -3.97 6.48 10.26
C LEU A 15 -3.15 6.94 11.47
N LYS A 16 -3.65 7.90 12.26
CA LYS A 16 -3.00 8.36 13.50
C LYS A 16 -3.25 7.43 14.69
N THR A 17 -4.44 6.85 14.79
CA THR A 17 -4.82 5.96 15.89
C THR A 17 -4.30 4.53 15.71
N THR A 18 -3.83 4.18 14.52
CA THR A 18 -3.26 2.85 14.24
C THR A 18 -1.84 2.75 14.82
N PRO A 19 -1.61 1.92 15.86
CA PRO A 19 -0.33 1.90 16.58
C PRO A 19 0.75 1.12 15.83
N LEU A 20 0.36 0.10 15.06
CA LEU A 20 1.28 -0.79 14.36
C LEU A 20 1.69 -0.17 13.03
N LEU A 21 3.01 0.01 12.86
CA LEU A 21 3.59 0.57 11.63
C LEU A 21 3.23 -0.26 10.39
N ARG A 22 3.14 -1.59 10.53
CA ARG A 22 2.69 -2.50 9.47
C ARG A 22 1.27 -2.16 9.00
N ASP A 23 0.35 -1.99 9.94
CA ASP A 23 -1.06 -1.77 9.63
C ASP A 23 -1.25 -0.35 9.10
N GLN A 24 -0.51 0.63 9.63
CA GLN A 24 -0.46 1.99 9.10
C GLN A 24 0.04 2.02 7.65
N ALA A 25 1.08 1.25 7.33
CA ALA A 25 1.60 1.12 5.97
C ALA A 25 0.59 0.48 5.02
N LEU A 26 -0.06 -0.61 5.44
CA LEU A 26 -1.10 -1.29 4.65
C LEU A 26 -2.30 -0.38 4.38
N LEU A 27 -2.77 0.34 5.39
CA LEU A 27 -3.88 1.28 5.26
C LEU A 27 -3.50 2.45 4.34
N THR A 28 -2.32 3.03 4.51
CA THR A 28 -1.84 4.14 3.68
C THR A 28 -1.72 3.71 2.22
N LEU A 29 -1.12 2.54 1.96
CA LEU A 29 -1.00 1.96 0.62
C LEU A 29 -2.39 1.70 0.02
N GLY A 30 -3.30 1.07 0.78
CA GLY A 30 -4.65 0.74 0.34
C GLY A 30 -5.48 1.98 0.00
N PHE A 31 -5.47 3.00 0.87
CA PHE A 31 -6.20 4.26 0.62
C PHE A 31 -5.68 5.00 -0.61
N GLN A 32 -4.37 4.96 -0.86
CA GLN A 32 -3.78 5.67 -1.99
C GLN A 32 -3.97 4.93 -3.31
N THR A 33 -3.79 3.60 -3.31
CA THR A 33 -3.76 2.79 -4.53
C THR A 33 -5.11 2.22 -4.93
N GLY A 34 -6.02 2.05 -3.96
CA GLY A 34 -7.30 1.38 -4.16
C GLY A 34 -7.13 -0.08 -4.60
N PHE A 35 -6.03 -0.74 -4.21
CA PHE A 35 -5.87 -2.18 -4.39
C PHE A 35 -6.82 -2.95 -3.48
N ARG A 36 -7.23 -4.12 -3.94
CA ARG A 36 -8.01 -5.04 -3.11
C ARG A 36 -7.12 -5.62 -2.02
N ILE A 37 -7.73 -6.04 -0.91
CA ILE A 37 -7.01 -6.64 0.22
C ILE A 37 -6.13 -7.82 -0.24
N SER A 38 -6.64 -8.69 -1.12
CA SER A 38 -5.87 -9.81 -1.68
C SER A 38 -4.65 -9.37 -2.49
N GLU A 39 -4.76 -8.25 -3.22
CA GLU A 39 -3.68 -7.69 -4.03
C GLU A 39 -2.59 -7.11 -3.11
N LEU A 40 -2.99 -6.38 -2.05
CA LEU A 40 -2.08 -5.82 -1.05
C LEU A 40 -1.29 -6.90 -0.31
N LEU A 41 -1.96 -7.96 0.14
CA LEU A 41 -1.34 -9.06 0.89
C LEU A 41 -0.44 -9.95 0.02
N SER A 42 -0.62 -9.93 -1.30
CA SER A 42 0.22 -10.70 -2.21
C SER A 42 1.54 -9.99 -2.54
N LEU A 43 1.71 -8.72 -2.20
CA LEU A 43 2.93 -7.95 -2.50
C LEU A 43 4.11 -8.42 -1.65
N THR A 44 5.29 -8.48 -2.27
CA THR A 44 6.54 -8.81 -1.57
C THR A 44 7.43 -7.57 -1.41
N VAL A 45 8.34 -7.61 -0.44
CA VAL A 45 9.28 -6.50 -0.20
C VAL A 45 10.12 -6.18 -1.45
N GLY A 46 10.54 -7.20 -2.22
CA GLY A 46 11.31 -6.99 -3.46
C GLY A 46 10.52 -6.36 -4.62
N GLU A 47 9.19 -6.40 -4.56
CA GLU A 47 8.36 -5.68 -5.52
C GLU A 47 8.19 -4.21 -5.13
N VAL A 48 8.12 -3.93 -3.81
CA VAL A 48 7.91 -2.59 -3.24
C VAL A 48 9.22 -1.79 -3.19
N ALA A 49 10.33 -2.42 -2.81
CA ALA A 49 11.62 -1.81 -2.64
C ALA A 49 12.68 -2.43 -3.56
N ASP A 50 13.72 -1.67 -3.87
CA ASP A 50 14.90 -2.18 -4.57
C ASP A 50 15.86 -2.91 -3.62
N SER A 51 16.94 -3.47 -4.17
CA SER A 51 17.98 -4.18 -3.41
C SER A 51 18.66 -3.28 -2.37
N TYR A 52 18.69 -1.97 -2.60
CA TYR A 52 19.25 -0.97 -1.68
C TYR A 52 18.25 -0.60 -0.55
N GLY A 53 16.98 -1.04 -0.66
CA GLY A 53 15.92 -0.74 0.30
C GLY A 53 15.19 0.58 0.03
N GLN A 54 15.35 1.17 -1.16
CA GLN A 54 14.60 2.34 -1.59
C GLN A 54 13.25 1.90 -2.15
N VAL A 55 12.19 2.58 -1.73
CA VAL A 55 10.82 2.29 -2.20
C VAL A 55 10.66 2.81 -3.63
N LYS A 56 10.17 1.96 -4.53
CA LYS A 56 9.94 2.33 -5.93
C LYS A 56 8.84 3.39 -6.04
N SER A 57 8.97 4.31 -6.99
CA SER A 57 7.96 5.35 -7.25
C SER A 57 6.68 4.82 -7.88
N VAL A 58 6.74 3.63 -8.48
CA VAL A 58 5.65 2.96 -9.16
C VAL A 58 5.51 1.55 -8.60
N LEU A 59 4.29 1.17 -8.28
CA LEU A 59 3.96 -0.15 -7.79
C LEU A 59 3.08 -0.88 -8.80
N THR A 60 3.51 -2.07 -9.19
CA THR A 60 2.83 -2.91 -10.18
C THR A 60 2.39 -4.20 -9.52
N VAL A 61 1.09 -4.46 -9.51
CA VAL A 61 0.54 -5.77 -9.14
C VAL A 61 0.50 -6.63 -10.40
N ALA A 62 1.26 -7.73 -10.40
CA ALA A 62 1.31 -8.66 -11.51
C ALA A 62 -0.06 -9.30 -11.78
N LYS A 63 -0.37 -9.55 -13.05
CA LYS A 63 -1.64 -10.17 -13.47
C LYS A 63 -1.90 -11.51 -12.76
N SER A 64 -0.86 -12.29 -12.46
CA SER A 64 -0.98 -13.57 -11.75
C SER A 64 -1.64 -13.46 -10.37
N ARG A 65 -1.59 -12.28 -9.75
CA ARG A 65 -2.16 -11.97 -8.43
C ARG A 65 -3.47 -11.19 -8.51
N MET A 66 -3.91 -10.86 -9.73
CA MET A 66 -5.18 -10.20 -9.99
C MET A 66 -6.26 -11.26 -10.20
N LYS A 67 -7.47 -11.01 -9.67
CA LYS A 67 -8.62 -11.89 -9.91
C LYS A 67 -8.88 -12.01 -11.41
N GLY A 68 -8.96 -13.24 -11.92
CA GLY A 68 -9.13 -13.54 -13.35
C GLY A 68 -7.85 -13.55 -14.18
N LYS A 69 -6.70 -13.11 -13.62
CA LYS A 69 -5.36 -13.16 -14.25
C LYS A 69 -5.19 -12.47 -15.61
N GLN A 70 -6.13 -11.60 -15.98
CA GLN A 70 -6.16 -10.96 -17.31
C GLN A 70 -5.31 -9.69 -17.40
N PHE A 71 -5.30 -8.85 -16.35
CA PHE A 71 -4.67 -7.53 -16.39
C PHE A 71 -3.75 -7.32 -15.19
N SER A 72 -2.62 -6.65 -15.40
CA SER A 72 -1.82 -6.07 -14.32
C SER A 72 -2.32 -4.67 -13.98
N ARG A 73 -2.06 -4.20 -12.77
CA ARG A 73 -2.43 -2.84 -12.35
C ARG A 73 -1.20 -2.12 -11.82
N THR A 74 -0.93 -0.96 -12.40
CA THR A 74 0.24 -0.14 -12.08
C THR A 74 -0.22 1.20 -11.52
N VAL A 75 0.29 1.57 -10.35
CA VAL A 75 -0.10 2.80 -9.65
C VAL A 75 1.15 3.56 -9.19
N LYS A 76 1.17 4.88 -9.40
CA LYS A 76 2.23 5.76 -8.88
C LYS A 76 2.04 5.98 -7.38
N LEU A 77 3.11 5.85 -6.60
CA LEU A 77 3.11 6.11 -5.17
C LEU A 77 3.37 7.59 -4.89
N ASN A 78 2.63 8.17 -3.94
CA ASN A 78 2.86 9.53 -3.47
C ASN A 78 4.04 9.56 -2.48
N SER A 79 4.51 10.76 -2.16
CA SER A 79 5.62 10.96 -1.22
C SER A 79 5.29 10.46 0.20
N ASP A 80 4.04 10.64 0.66
CA ASP A 80 3.61 10.20 2.00
C ASP A 80 3.68 8.68 2.16
N THR A 81 3.14 7.93 1.20
CA THR A 81 3.16 6.47 1.18
C THR A 81 4.58 5.95 1.05
N GLN A 82 5.40 6.54 0.19
CA GLN A 82 6.82 6.19 0.08
C GLN A 82 7.54 6.36 1.42
N ARG A 83 7.24 7.43 2.17
CA ARG A 83 7.82 7.69 3.48
C ARG A 83 7.42 6.62 4.51
N VAL A 84 6.15 6.24 4.55
CA VAL A 84 5.66 5.21 5.49
C VAL A 84 6.21 3.83 5.13
N LEU A 85 6.22 3.47 3.85
CA LEU A 85 6.79 2.21 3.36
C LEU A 85 8.29 2.14 3.63
N SER A 86 9.03 3.24 3.44
CA SER A 86 10.46 3.27 3.72
C SER A 86 10.77 2.98 5.18
N LYS A 87 9.93 3.47 6.12
CA LYS A 87 10.05 3.13 7.54
C LYS A 87 9.78 1.65 7.80
N LEU A 88 8.79 1.07 7.12
CA LEU A 88 8.47 -0.35 7.26
C LEU A 88 9.61 -1.23 6.72
N VAL A 89 10.11 -0.94 5.52
CA VAL A 89 11.22 -1.67 4.90
C VAL A 89 12.47 -1.61 5.78
N LYS A 90 12.78 -0.45 6.37
CA LYS A 90 13.89 -0.32 7.33
C LYS A 90 13.72 -1.14 8.61
N LYS A 91 12.49 -1.39 9.05
CA LYS A 91 12.20 -2.20 10.25
C LYS A 91 12.29 -3.72 9.96
N LEU A 92 12.13 -4.11 8.70
CA LEU A 92 12.16 -5.51 8.26
C LEU A 92 13.57 -5.97 7.86
N LYS A 93 14.49 -5.02 7.62
CA LYS A 93 15.93 -5.27 7.53
C LYS A 93 16.52 -5.33 8.92
#